data_AF-A0A949IIL6-F1
#
_entry.id   AF-A0A949IIL6-F1
#
_cell.length_a   1.000
_cell.length_b   1.000
_cell.length_c   1.000
_cell.angle_alpha   90.00
_cell.angle_beta   90.00
_cell.angle_gamma   90.00
#
_symmetry.space_group_name_H-M   'P 1'
#
loop_
_entity.id
_entity.type
_entity.pdbx_description
1 polymer ?
#
loop_
_entity_poly.entity_id
_entity_poly.type
_entity_poly.pdbx_seq_one_letter_code
_entity_poly.pdbx_strand_id
1 'polypeptide(L)'
;MIEEPPALPYIQAMAKENGPVLDMTPDGHFVERPKPSLTQILLRLAVFGMALCVGAALLWTAFIMIPVLLVLGFAGYLFARTQRRSWRAF
;
A
#
# COMPACT_ATOMS: atom_id res chain seq x y z
N MET A 1 28.28 25.74 13.03
CA MET A 1 27.98 26.53 11.83
C MET A 1 27.98 25.53 10.68
N ILE A 2 26.81 25.09 10.22
CA ILE A 2 26.68 24.07 9.18
C ILE A 2 26.52 24.85 7.88
N GLU A 3 27.51 24.80 7.01
CA GLU A 3 27.46 25.41 5.68
C GLU A 3 26.58 24.55 4.78
N GLU A 4 25.45 25.10 4.36
CA GLU A 4 24.54 24.52 3.40
C GLU A 4 25.20 24.63 2.00
N PRO A 5 25.44 23.52 1.28
CA PRO A 5 26.12 23.57 -0.01
C PRO A 5 25.25 24.30 -1.06
N PRO A 6 25.84 25.13 -1.95
CA PRO A 6 25.09 25.97 -2.87
C PRO A 6 24.37 25.12 -3.94
N ALA A 7 23.07 24.91 -3.76
CA ALA A 7 22.21 24.12 -4.65
C ALA A 7 21.90 24.78 -6.01
N LEU A 8 22.45 25.96 -6.31
CA LEU A 8 21.97 26.83 -7.40
C LEU A 8 22.77 26.79 -8.73
N PRO A 9 24.08 26.50 -8.80
CA PRO A 9 24.78 26.43 -10.09
C PRO A 9 24.55 25.12 -10.84
N TYR A 10 24.40 24.01 -10.11
CA TYR A 10 24.27 22.65 -10.68
C TYR A 10 22.92 22.45 -11.41
N ILE A 11 21.82 22.93 -10.82
CA ILE A 11 20.48 22.78 -11.41
C ILE A 11 20.35 23.65 -12.67
N GLN A 12 20.99 24.83 -12.69
CA GLN A 12 21.00 25.69 -13.87
C GLN A 12 21.89 25.17 -15.00
N ALA A 13 23.01 24.50 -14.68
CA ALA A 13 23.84 23.82 -15.67
C ALA A 13 23.09 22.63 -16.31
N MET A 14 22.43 21.79 -15.52
CA MET A 14 21.63 20.65 -16.01
C MET A 14 20.44 21.10 -16.88
N ALA A 15 19.81 22.24 -16.59
CA ALA A 15 18.70 22.79 -17.37
C ALA A 15 19.15 23.44 -18.70
N LYS A 16 20.42 23.86 -18.79
CA LYS A 16 20.97 24.51 -20.00
C LYS A 16 21.63 23.52 -20.95
N GLU A 17 22.16 22.42 -20.43
CA GLU A 17 22.81 21.36 -21.20
C GLU A 17 21.79 20.30 -21.69
N ASN A 18 20.73 20.06 -20.92
CA ASN A 18 19.59 19.27 -21.35
C ASN A 18 18.46 20.21 -21.75
N GLY A 19 18.48 20.68 -23.01
CA GLY A 19 17.24 21.10 -23.67
C GLY A 19 16.16 20.01 -23.53
N PRO A 20 14.86 20.27 -23.77
CA PRO A 20 13.83 19.25 -23.64
C PRO A 20 14.33 17.98 -24.32
N VAL A 21 14.54 16.91 -23.53
CA VAL A 21 14.98 15.61 -24.04
C VAL A 21 13.81 15.09 -24.84
N LEU A 22 13.75 15.59 -26.05
CA LEU A 22 12.88 15.18 -27.11
C LEU A 22 13.42 13.81 -27.49
N ASP A 23 12.81 12.77 -26.93
CA ASP A 23 12.93 11.39 -27.40
C ASP A 23 12.43 11.39 -28.86
N MET A 24 13.31 11.85 -29.74
CA MET A 24 13.15 11.92 -31.18
C MET A 24 14.02 10.81 -31.76
N THR A 25 13.47 10.10 -32.73
CA THR A 25 14.28 9.27 -33.63
C THR A 25 15.25 10.18 -34.41
N PRO A 26 16.35 9.65 -34.97
CA PRO A 26 17.28 10.41 -35.81
C PRO A 26 16.60 11.17 -36.97
N ASP A 27 15.40 10.73 -37.36
CA ASP A 27 14.55 11.30 -38.40
C ASP A 27 13.61 12.43 -37.88
N GLY A 28 13.72 12.84 -36.61
CA GLY A 28 12.94 13.93 -36.01
C GLY A 28 11.52 13.57 -35.59
N HIS A 29 11.13 12.29 -35.66
CA HIS A 29 9.82 11.83 -35.18
C HIS A 29 9.87 11.55 -33.66
N PHE A 30 8.85 12.01 -32.94
CA PHE A 30 8.65 11.68 -31.53
C PHE A 30 8.49 10.16 -31.36
N VAL A 31 9.19 9.56 -30.39
CA VAL A 31 9.01 8.15 -30.04
C VAL A 31 7.60 7.98 -29.47
N GLU A 32 6.70 7.40 -30.26
CA GLU A 32 5.37 7.01 -29.78
C GLU A 32 5.53 5.90 -28.74
N ARG A 33 5.18 6.17 -27.48
CA ARG A 33 5.13 5.11 -26.47
C ARG A 33 4.11 4.06 -26.91
N PRO A 34 4.44 2.76 -26.79
CA PRO A 34 3.48 1.70 -27.11
C PRO A 34 2.20 1.92 -26.33
N LYS A 35 1.07 2.10 -27.04
CA LYS A 35 -0.24 2.20 -26.40
C LYS A 35 -0.49 0.89 -25.64
N PRO A 36 -0.95 0.95 -24.38
CA PRO A 36 -1.24 -0.26 -23.62
C PRO A 36 -2.29 -1.08 -24.37
N SER A 37 -2.02 -2.36 -24.55
CA SER A 37 -2.96 -3.26 -25.23
C SER A 37 -4.21 -3.45 -24.37
N LEU A 38 -5.36 -3.72 -25.00
CA LEU A 38 -6.61 -4.01 -24.28
C LEU A 38 -6.44 -5.15 -23.26
N THR A 39 -5.63 -6.15 -23.60
CA THR A 39 -5.30 -7.26 -22.71
C THR A 39 -4.58 -6.79 -21.44
N GLN A 40 -3.63 -5.84 -21.55
CA GLN A 40 -2.95 -5.29 -20.37
C GLN A 40 -3.91 -4.49 -19.47
N ILE A 41 -4.85 -3.76 -20.06
CA ILE A 41 -5.86 -3.01 -19.32
C ILE A 41 -6.80 -3.96 -18.58
N LEU A 42 -7.31 -4.99 -19.26
CA LEU A 42 -8.17 -6.02 -18.66
C LEU A 42 -7.46 -6.77 -17.54
N LEU A 43 -6.19 -7.14 -17.73
CA LEU A 43 -5.41 -7.82 -16.71
C LEU A 43 -5.26 -6.95 -15.46
N ARG A 44 -4.93 -5.66 -15.60
CA ARG A 44 -4.83 -4.74 -14.47
C ARG A 44 -6.17 -4.60 -13.73
N LEU A 45 -7.27 -4.51 -14.47
CA LEU A 45 -8.60 -4.41 -13.89
C LEU A 45 -8.98 -5.70 -13.14
N ALA A 46 -8.65 -6.87 -13.69
CA ALA A 46 -8.89 -8.16 -13.05
C ALA A 46 -8.09 -8.31 -11.75
N VAL A 47 -6.80 -7.95 -11.76
CA VAL A 47 -5.94 -7.97 -10.55
C VAL A 47 -6.50 -7.02 -9.49
N PHE A 48 -6.87 -5.80 -9.89
CA PHE A 48 -7.46 -4.83 -8.98
C PHE A 48 -8.79 -5.30 -8.39
N GLY A 49 -9.68 -5.85 -9.23
CA GLY A 49 -10.95 -6.42 -8.78
C GLY A 49 -10.75 -7.60 -7.82
N MET A 50 -9.78 -8.47 -8.10
CA MET A 50 -9.43 -9.57 -7.20
C MET A 50 -8.93 -9.07 -5.84
N ALA A 51 -8.07 -8.04 -5.83
CA ALA A 51 -7.60 -7.42 -4.59
C ALA A 51 -8.76 -6.83 -3.77
N LEU A 52 -9.73 -6.20 -4.42
CA LEU A 52 -10.94 -5.70 -3.74
C LEU A 52 -11.77 -6.84 -3.13
N CYS A 53 -11.96 -7.95 -3.86
CA CYS A 53 -12.68 -9.11 -3.33
C CYS A 53 -11.98 -9.71 -2.10
N VAL A 54 -10.65 -9.83 -2.13
CA VAL A 54 -9.87 -10.30 -0.97
C VAL A 54 -10.02 -9.32 0.20
N GLY A 55 -9.90 -8.02 -0.05
CA GLY A 55 -10.11 -7.00 0.98
C GLY A 55 -11.50 -7.05 1.60
N ALA A 56 -12.54 -7.21 0.78
CA ALA A 56 -13.92 -7.35 1.24
C ALA A 56 -14.12 -8.63 2.07
N ALA A 57 -13.53 -9.76 1.67
CA ALA A 57 -13.59 -11.01 2.43
C ALA A 57 -12.88 -10.90 3.79
N LEU A 58 -11.73 -10.21 3.85
CA LEU A 58 -11.02 -9.95 5.11
C LEU A 58 -11.84 -9.06 6.05
N LEU A 59 -12.45 -8.00 5.51
CA LEU A 59 -13.35 -7.14 6.28
C LEU A 59 -14.55 -7.92 6.82
N TRP A 60 -15.20 -8.71 5.97
CA TRP A 60 -16.34 -9.53 6.36
C TRP A 60 -15.98 -10.54 7.46
N THR A 61 -14.85 -11.23 7.31
CA THR A 61 -14.38 -12.17 8.33
C THR A 61 -14.01 -11.45 9.62
N ALA A 62 -13.41 -10.26 9.57
CA ALA A 62 -13.14 -9.45 10.75
C ALA A 62 -14.43 -9.08 11.51
N PHE A 63 -15.50 -8.70 10.79
CA PHE A 63 -16.81 -8.40 11.40
C PHE A 63 -17.40 -9.58 12.19
N ILE A 64 -17.12 -10.81 11.76
CA ILE A 64 -17.57 -12.03 12.46
C ILE A 64 -16.58 -12.42 13.58
N MET A 65 -15.28 -12.34 13.31
CA MET A 65 -14.23 -12.78 14.25
C MET A 65 -14.13 -11.88 15.47
N ILE A 66 -14.25 -10.55 15.32
CA ILE A 66 -14.16 -9.59 16.42
C ILE A 66 -15.18 -9.91 17.53
N PRO A 67 -16.51 -10.01 17.27
CA PRO A 67 -17.47 -10.32 18.33
C PRO A 67 -17.23 -11.69 18.96
N VAL A 68 -16.84 -12.69 18.15
CA VAL A 68 -16.51 -14.03 18.68
C VAL A 68 -15.32 -13.96 19.64
N LEU A 69 -14.25 -13.27 19.26
CA LEU A 69 -13.06 -13.09 20.10
C LEU A 69 -13.36 -12.28 21.36
N LEU A 70 -14.25 -11.28 21.29
CA LEU A 70 -14.69 -10.53 22.47
C LEU A 70 -15.45 -11.43 23.44
N VAL A 71 -16.38 -12.26 22.96
CA VAL A 71 -17.13 -13.19 23.80
C VAL A 71 -16.21 -14.23 24.43
N LEU A 72 -15.31 -14.84 23.64
CA LEU A 72 -14.33 -15.80 24.13
C LEU A 72 -13.37 -15.17 25.15
N GLY A 73 -12.87 -13.97 24.86
CA GLY A 73 -12.00 -13.23 25.77
C GLY A 73 -12.70 -12.90 27.09
N PHE A 74 -13.96 -12.47 27.02
CA PHE A 74 -14.77 -12.20 28.21
C PHE A 74 -15.06 -13.46 29.03
N ALA A 75 -15.47 -14.55 28.37
CA ALA A 75 -15.71 -15.83 29.03
C ALA A 75 -14.42 -16.37 29.69
N GLY A 76 -13.30 -16.32 28.98
CA GLY A 76 -11.99 -16.70 29.51
C GLY A 76 -11.55 -15.84 30.70
N TYR A 77 -11.79 -14.53 30.63
CA TYR A 77 -11.53 -13.62 31.75
C TYR A 77 -12.36 -13.98 32.98
N LEU A 78 -13.67 -14.20 32.81
CA LEU A 78 -14.55 -14.60 33.91
C LEU A 78 -14.11 -15.93 34.52
N PHE A 79 -13.79 -16.92 33.69
CA PHE A 79 -13.32 -18.23 34.14
C PHE A 79 -12.04 -18.12 34.99
N ALA A 80 -11.04 -17.39 34.48
CA ALA A 80 -9.79 -17.15 35.19
C ALA A 80 -10.01 -16.39 36.51
N ARG A 81 -10.93 -15.42 36.51
CA ARG A 81 -11.31 -14.67 37.71
C ARG A 81 -11.99 -15.55 38.75
N THR A 82 -12.90 -16.43 38.35
CA THR A 82 -13.59 -17.36 39.27
C THR A 82 -12.63 -18.39 39.85
N GLN A 83 -11.70 -18.92 39.05
CA GLN A 83 -10.72 -19.90 39.52
C GLN A 83 -9.74 -19.28 40.54
N ARG A 84 -9.27 -18.04 40.30
CA ARG A 84 -8.48 -17.31 41.30
C ARG A 84 -9.23 -17.03 42.60
N ARG A 85 -10.56 -16.90 42.55
CA ARG A 85 -11.39 -16.67 43.73
C ARG A 85 -11.59 -17.96 44.53
N SER A 86 -11.73 -19.11 43.88
CA SER A 86 -11.86 -20.40 44.57
C SER A 86 -10.56 -20.84 45.25
N TRP A 87 -9.40 -20.52 44.65
CA TRP A 87 -8.08 -20.79 45.24
C TRP A 87 -7.73 -19.94 46.46
N ARG A 88 -8.45 -18.83 46.70
CA ARG A 88 -8.30 -18.00 47.92
C ARG A 88 -9.33 -18.35 48.99
N ALA A 89 -10.26 -19.24 48.68
CA ALA A 89 -11.32 -19.69 49.58
C ALA A 89 -11.01 -21.05 50.24
N PHE A 90 -9.93 -21.71 49.81
CA PHE A 90 -9.22 -22.78 50.51
C PHE A 90 -7.94 -22.21 51.11
#